data_AF-A0A2I0QM37-F1
#
_entry.id   AF-A0A2I0QM37-F1
#
_cell.length_a   1.000
_cell.length_b   1.000
_cell.length_c   1.000
_cell.angle_alpha   90.00
_cell.angle_beta   90.00
_cell.angle_gamma   90.00
#
_symmetry.space_group_name_H-M   'P 1'
#
loop_
_entity.id
_entity.type
_entity.pdbx_description
1 polymer ?
#
loop_
_entity_poly.entity_id
_entity_poly.type
_entity_poly.pdbx_seq_one_letter_code
_entity_poly.pdbx_strand_id
1 'polypeptide(L)'
;MHEDRPCQVMQDINFPFCKDSNSFPSRHTAIAFAALPFLVYLRKYFVVMLIYATMVGIGMIYLGQHYPHDVLAGFVIGFGIGYLFLLKSRWIAEKCGKILKF
;
A
#
# COMPACT_ATOMS: atom_id res chain seq x y z
N MET A 1 -17.01 -7.52 -5.42
CA MET A 1 -17.51 -6.17 -5.72
C MET A 1 -16.76 -5.69 -6.94
N HIS A 2 -17.45 -5.55 -8.07
CA HIS A 2 -16.90 -4.88 -9.26
C HIS A 2 -17.28 -3.40 -9.12
N GLU A 3 -16.28 -2.55 -8.97
CA GLU A 3 -16.44 -1.09 -8.94
C GLU A 3 -15.65 -0.54 -10.12
N ASP A 4 -16.33 0.26 -10.94
CA ASP A 4 -15.76 0.89 -12.11
C ASP A 4 -14.86 2.06 -11.71
N ARG A 5 -13.75 2.24 -12.43
CA ARG A 5 -12.78 3.30 -12.10
C ARG A 5 -13.34 4.68 -12.44
N PRO A 6 -12.91 5.72 -11.72
CA PRO A 6 -13.29 7.10 -12.04
C PRO A 6 -13.01 7.47 -13.52
N CYS A 7 -11.92 6.96 -14.10
CA CYS A 7 -11.56 7.17 -15.51
C CYS A 7 -12.50 6.52 -16.54
N GLN A 8 -13.34 5.56 -16.13
CA GLN A 8 -14.33 4.92 -17.01
C GLN A 8 -15.68 5.66 -16.97
N VAL A 9 -15.99 6.31 -15.85
CA VAL A 9 -17.28 6.96 -15.62
C VAL A 9 -17.23 8.46 -15.98
N MET A 10 -16.12 9.14 -15.68
CA MET A 10 -15.97 10.57 -15.97
C MET A 10 -15.46 10.79 -17.41
N GLN A 11 -16.40 10.80 -18.35
CA GLN A 11 -16.13 11.04 -19.77
C GLN A 11 -15.75 12.49 -20.08
N ASP A 12 -16.06 13.43 -19.18
CA ASP A 12 -15.74 14.86 -19.31
C ASP A 12 -14.26 15.19 -19.06
N ILE A 13 -13.48 14.25 -18.52
CA ILE A 13 -12.07 14.43 -18.20
C ILE A 13 -11.24 13.45 -19.03
N ASN A 14 -10.28 13.98 -19.81
CA ASN A 14 -9.41 13.14 -20.62
C ASN A 14 -8.28 12.54 -19.76
N PHE A 15 -8.46 11.29 -19.33
CA PHE A 15 -7.43 10.55 -18.62
C PHE A 15 -6.45 9.89 -19.61
N PRO A 16 -5.13 10.08 -19.46
CA PRO A 16 -4.14 9.60 -20.43
C PRO A 16 -4.02 8.07 -20.49
N PHE A 17 -4.41 7.38 -19.41
CA PHE A 17 -4.41 5.92 -19.33
C PHE A 17 -5.61 5.48 -18.48
N CYS A 18 -6.40 4.51 -18.95
CA CYS A 18 -7.46 3.90 -18.15
C CYS A 18 -7.39 2.38 -18.29
N LYS A 19 -7.49 1.68 -17.16
CA LYS A 19 -7.44 0.20 -17.11
C LYS A 19 -8.84 -0.37 -16.98
N ASP A 20 -9.16 -1.36 -17.80
CA ASP A 20 -10.39 -2.16 -17.71
C ASP A 20 -10.28 -3.25 -16.63
N SER A 21 -10.02 -2.82 -15.39
CA SER A 21 -9.91 -3.70 -14.23
C SER A 21 -10.51 -3.02 -13.03
N ASN A 22 -11.01 -3.79 -12.06
CA ASN A 22 -11.68 -3.24 -10.87
C ASN A 22 -10.86 -2.15 -10.18
N SER A 23 -11.53 -1.08 -9.75
CA SER A 23 -10.95 0.00 -8.97
C SER A 23 -10.58 -0.47 -7.55
N PHE A 24 -11.40 -1.33 -6.94
CA PHE A 24 -11.20 -1.74 -5.56
C PHE A 24 -10.46 -3.09 -5.41
N PRO A 25 -9.46 -3.22 -4.52
CA PRO A 25 -8.69 -2.17 -3.84
C PRO A 25 -7.46 -1.72 -4.68
N SER A 26 -6.91 -0.53 -4.36
CA SER A 26 -5.69 -0.05 -5.02
C SER A 26 -4.46 -0.90 -4.66
N ARG A 27 -4.04 -1.76 -5.60
CA ARG A 27 -2.83 -2.60 -5.46
C ARG A 27 -1.56 -1.77 -5.29
N HIS A 28 -1.43 -0.64 -5.99
CA HIS A 28 -0.22 0.19 -5.94
C HIS A 28 -0.08 0.84 -4.56
N THR A 29 -1.20 1.31 -4.00
CA THR A 29 -1.25 1.82 -2.64
C THR A 29 -0.94 0.71 -1.64
N ALA A 30 -1.55 -0.47 -1.77
CA ALA A 30 -1.29 -1.60 -0.87
C ALA A 30 0.19 -2.01 -0.85
N ILE A 31 0.85 -2.10 -2.00
CA ILE A 31 2.28 -2.45 -2.09
C ILE A 31 3.15 -1.38 -1.42
N ALA A 32 2.90 -0.09 -1.70
CA ALA A 32 3.68 1.01 -1.14
C ALA A 32 3.59 1.03 0.41
N PHE A 33 2.39 0.82 0.95
CA PHE A 33 2.17 0.83 2.40
C PHE A 33 2.60 -0.46 3.11
N ALA A 34 2.68 -1.60 2.42
CA ALA A 34 3.19 -2.86 2.99
C ALA A 34 4.67 -2.80 3.39
N ALA A 35 5.45 -1.89 2.80
CA ALA A 35 6.87 -1.70 3.13
C ALA A 35 7.08 -0.88 4.42
N LEU A 36 6.12 -0.04 4.82
CA LEU A 36 6.31 0.88 5.95
C LEU A 36 6.61 0.20 7.30
N PRO A 37 5.95 -0.91 7.69
CA PRO A 37 6.22 -1.59 8.95
C PRO A 37 7.68 -2.04 9.09
N PHE A 38 8.33 -2.44 7.98
CA PHE A 38 9.73 -2.87 7.99
C PHE A 38 10.74 -1.73 8.15
N LEU A 39 10.32 -0.48 7.92
CA LEU A 39 11.17 0.69 8.11
C LEU A 39 11.39 1.03 9.58
N VAL A 40 10.80 0.30 10.52
CA VAL A 40 11.17 0.35 11.95
C VAL A 40 12.67 0.08 12.15
N TYR A 41 13.28 -0.77 11.32
CA TYR A 41 14.73 -1.04 11.34
C TYR A 41 15.57 0.08 10.71
N LEU A 42 14.93 0.98 9.96
CA LEU A 42 15.56 2.06 9.19
C LEU A 42 14.83 3.39 9.43
N ARG A 43 14.66 3.78 10.71
CA ARG A 43 13.86 4.95 11.14
C ARG A 43 14.14 6.24 10.36
N LYS A 44 15.38 6.45 9.89
CA LYS A 44 15.77 7.61 9.07
C LYS A 44 14.93 7.75 7.79
N TYR A 45 14.51 6.63 7.19
CA TYR A 45 13.78 6.62 5.92
C TYR A 45 12.26 6.50 6.09
N PHE A 46 11.76 6.32 7.31
CA PHE A 46 10.33 6.15 7.56
C PHE A 46 9.51 7.34 7.04
N VAL A 47 9.91 8.57 7.39
CA VAL A 47 9.20 9.78 6.97
C VAL A 47 9.25 9.95 5.45
N VAL A 48 10.41 9.72 4.83
CA VAL A 48 10.59 9.82 3.38
C VAL A 48 9.68 8.83 2.64
N MET A 49 9.62 7.58 3.11
CA MET A 49 8.77 6.56 2.50
C MET A 49 7.29 6.77 2.78
N LEU A 50 6.92 7.32 3.93
CA LEU A 50 5.54 7.70 4.22
C LEU A 50 5.08 8.80 3.27
N ILE A 51 5.90 9.83 3.05
CA ILE A 51 5.63 10.89 2.07
C ILE A 51 5.50 10.28 0.67
N TYR A 52 6.45 9.43 0.27
CA TYR A 52 6.42 8.76 -1.03
C TYR A 52 5.15 7.92 -1.23
N ALA A 53 4.79 7.05 -0.27
CA ALA A 53 3.59 6.22 -0.34
C ALA A 53 2.31 7.07 -0.40
N THR A 54 2.29 8.20 0.31
CA THR A 54 1.18 9.17 0.25
C THR A 54 1.10 9.83 -1.12
N MET A 55 2.23 10.25 -1.70
CA MET A 55 2.28 10.82 -3.05
C MET A 55 1.81 9.81 -4.11
N VAL A 56 2.15 8.52 -3.96
CA VAL A 56 1.63 7.45 -4.83
C VAL A 56 0.12 7.34 -4.71
N GLY A 57 -0.43 7.39 -3.49
CA GLY A 57 -1.89 7.39 -3.27
C GLY A 57 -2.58 8.58 -3.92
N ILE A 58 -2.05 9.78 -3.73
CA ILE A 58 -2.60 11.01 -4.34
C ILE A 58 -2.52 10.95 -5.87
N GLY A 59 -1.41 10.46 -6.44
CA GLY A 59 -1.25 10.31 -7.89
C GLY A 59 -2.29 9.38 -8.50
N MET A 60 -2.70 8.32 -7.80
CA MET A 60 -3.75 7.41 -8.25
C MET A 60 -5.14 8.07 -8.30
N ILE A 61 -5.42 8.98 -7.37
CA ILE A 61 -6.66 9.78 -7.36
C ILE A 61 -6.62 10.80 -8.50
N TYR A 62 -5.49 11.51 -8.66
CA TYR A 62 -5.32 12.53 -9.69
C TYR A 62 -5.43 11.96 -11.11
N LEU A 63 -4.90 10.76 -11.33
CA LEU A 63 -5.01 10.04 -12.61
C LEU A 63 -6.38 9.36 -12.81
N GLY A 64 -7.35 9.57 -11.91
CA GLY A 64 -8.68 8.98 -11.99
C GLY A 64 -8.69 7.46 -11.91
N GLN A 65 -7.63 6.84 -11.39
CA GLN A 65 -7.51 5.38 -11.37
C GLN A 65 -8.27 4.75 -10.20
N HIS A 66 -8.42 5.50 -9.11
CA HIS A 66 -8.92 5.02 -7.84
C HIS A 66 -9.65 6.15 -7.10
N TYR A 67 -10.73 5.80 -6.41
CA TYR A 67 -11.39 6.73 -5.50
C TYR A 67 -10.56 6.93 -4.22
N PRO A 68 -10.77 8.03 -3.47
CA PRO A 68 -10.11 8.24 -2.19
C PRO A 68 -10.31 7.07 -1.21
N HIS A 69 -11.48 6.43 -1.20
CA HIS A 69 -11.74 5.26 -0.35
C HIS A 69 -10.95 4.02 -0.78
N ASP A 70 -10.69 3.83 -2.07
CA ASP A 70 -9.84 2.73 -2.59
C ASP A 70 -8.39 2.85 -2.09
N VAL A 71 -7.90 4.09 -2.03
CA VAL A 71 -6.56 4.42 -1.52
C VAL A 71 -6.50 4.21 -0.01
N LEU A 72 -7.51 4.63 0.74
CA LEU A 72 -7.61 4.38 2.19
C LEU A 72 -7.68 2.88 2.50
N ALA A 73 -8.48 2.11 1.76
CA ALA A 73 -8.54 0.67 1.90
C ALA A 73 -7.19 0.02 1.57
N GLY A 74 -6.53 0.46 0.49
CA GLY A 74 -5.18 0.03 0.13
C GLY A 74 -4.16 0.31 1.22
N PHE A 75 -4.23 1.48 1.88
CA PHE A 75 -3.41 1.82 3.03
C PHE A 75 -3.59 0.83 4.18
N VAL A 76 -4.83 0.62 4.63
CA VAL A 76 -5.14 -0.26 5.77
C VAL A 76 -4.70 -1.69 5.50
N ILE A 77 -5.04 -2.21 4.31
CA ILE A 77 -4.70 -3.58 3.91
C ILE A 77 -3.18 -3.75 3.78
N GLY A 78 -2.51 -2.84 3.07
CA GLY A 78 -1.07 -2.88 2.85
C GLY A 78 -0.30 -2.84 4.16
N PHE A 79 -0.57 -1.83 4.99
CA PHE A 79 0.09 -1.66 6.29
C PHE A 79 -0.19 -2.85 7.22
N GLY A 80 -1.45 -3.33 7.28
CA GLY A 80 -1.83 -4.48 8.09
C GLY A 80 -1.08 -5.75 7.72
N ILE A 81 -1.00 -6.06 6.43
CA ILE A 81 -0.23 -7.22 5.93
C ILE A 81 1.26 -7.06 6.28
N GLY A 82 1.86 -5.90 5.99
CA GLY A 82 3.26 -5.65 6.32
C GLY A 82 3.55 -5.81 7.81
N TYR A 83 2.65 -5.35 8.67
CA TYR A 83 2.77 -5.45 10.12
C TYR A 83 2.69 -6.90 10.61
N LEU A 84 1.75 -7.70 10.07
CA LEU A 84 1.66 -9.13 10.38
C LEU A 84 2.94 -9.89 9.98
N PHE A 85 3.48 -9.59 8.81
CA PHE A 85 4.75 -10.17 8.37
C PHE A 85 5.92 -9.76 9.27
N LEU A 86 5.97 -8.51 9.73
CA LEU A 86 6.96 -8.05 10.71
C LEU A 86 6.83 -8.79 12.05
N LEU A 87 5.62 -8.98 12.58
CA LEU A 87 5.42 -9.73 13.81
C LEU A 87 5.90 -11.18 13.65
N LYS A 88 5.58 -11.81 12.52
CA LYS A 88 6.04 -13.16 12.20
C LYS A 88 7.56 -13.24 12.08
N SER A 89 8.21 -12.28 11.41
CA SER A 89 9.66 -12.27 11.25
C SER A 89 10.37 -12.10 12.60
N ARG A 90 9.84 -11.24 13.48
CA ARG A 90 10.33 -11.09 14.86
C ARG A 90 10.19 -12.37 15.66
N TRP A 91 9.02 -13.01 15.61
CA TRP A 91 8.78 -14.28 16.32
C TRP A 91 9.75 -15.38 15.88
N ILE A 92 9.98 -15.52 14.56
CA ILE A 92 10.95 -16.49 14.03
C ILE A 92 12.37 -16.15 14.52
N ALA A 93 12.78 -14.89 14.44
CA ALA A 93 14.11 -14.46 14.88
C ALA A 93 14.36 -14.71 16.37
N GLU A 94 13.38 -14.42 17.23
CA GLU A 94 13.47 -14.70 18.67
C GLU A 94 13.57 -16.21 18.97
N LYS A 95 12.83 -17.04 18.23
CA LYS A 95 12.84 -18.49 18.41
C LYS A 95 14.16 -19.11 17.93
N CYS A 96 14.67 -18.71 16.77
CA CYS A 96 15.98 -19.15 16.27
C CYS A 96 17.14 -18.65 17.15
N GLY A 97 17.07 -17.41 17.65
CA GLY A 97 18.07 -16.86 18.58
C GLY A 97 18.10 -17.57 19.94
N LYS A 98 16.95 -18.10 20.40
CA LYS A 98 16.90 -18.98 21.58
C LYS A 98 17.45 -20.39 21.30
N ILE A 99 17.35 -20.89 20.07
CA ILE A 99 17.86 -22.21 19.67
C ILE A 99 19.39 -22.19 19.45
N LEU A 100 19.97 -21.06 19.04
CA LEU A 100 21.41 -20.91 18.76
C LEU A 100 22.27 -20.54 19.99
N LYS A 101 21.65 -20.26 21.14
CA LYS A 101 22.34 -20.17 22.44
C LYS A 101 22.36 -21.57 23.08
N PHE A 102 23.31 -22.41 22.64
CA PHE A 102 23.80 -23.56 23.40
C PHE A 102 25.12 -23.20 24.07
#